data_AF-A0A934K1U8-F1
#
_entry.id   AF-A0A934K1U8-F1
#
_cell.length_a   1.000
_cell.length_b   1.000
_cell.length_c   1.000
_cell.angle_alpha   90.00
_cell.angle_beta   90.00
_cell.angle_gamma   90.00
#
_symmetry.space_group_name_H-M   'P 1'
#
loop_
_entity.id
_entity.type
_entity.pdbx_description
1 polymer ?
#
loop_
_entity_poly.entity_id
_entity_poly.type
_entity_poly.pdbx_seq_one_letter_code
_entity_poly.pdbx_strand_id
1 'polypeptide(L)'
;MARLQQSAPDRWVLKGGFALELRLGGQARTTRDIDLDWRTTLHDPTEVLLEAASLDLHDYFDFDVERAGEADLLGAVRYRANASIAGRLFEQLLIDIGIDQAHFEPAEELTTPDLLGFAGIEPVRIPAAPLEQHLAEKLHAYTRRYGPGHASSRPKDLIDMVLISELADFQAQRLRQVVEGVFSTRTTHELPTRFPPPSSQWARPYRILATEVGVDPDPRHGHGQVARLLDPLLAGISEEHRWDREALVWRPP
;
A
#
# COMPACT_ATOMS: atom_id res chain seq x y z
N MET A 1 7.33 -7.54 -11.69
CA MET A 1 5.87 -7.35 -11.87
C MET A 1 5.39 -7.72 -13.27
N ALA A 2 6.01 -7.26 -14.37
CA ALA A 2 5.66 -7.72 -15.73
C ALA A 2 5.57 -9.26 -15.84
N ARG A 3 6.62 -9.95 -15.37
CA ARG A 3 6.68 -11.41 -15.28
C ARG A 3 5.51 -12.02 -14.49
N LEU A 4 5.16 -11.43 -13.33
CA LEU A 4 4.02 -11.86 -12.51
C LEU A 4 2.67 -11.60 -13.19
N GLN A 5 2.54 -10.51 -13.95
CA GLN A 5 1.34 -10.21 -14.71
C GLN A 5 1.10 -11.26 -15.81
N GLN A 6 2.17 -11.81 -16.38
CA GLN A 6 2.10 -12.85 -17.40
C GLN A 6 1.91 -14.26 -16.82
N SER A 7 2.62 -14.63 -15.74
CA SER A 7 2.52 -15.97 -15.16
C SER A 7 1.29 -16.17 -14.28
N ALA A 8 0.83 -15.12 -13.62
CA ALA A 8 -0.21 -15.20 -12.60
C ALA A 8 -1.17 -14.00 -12.65
N PRO A 9 -1.80 -13.73 -13.81
CA PRO A 9 -2.82 -12.69 -13.89
C PRO A 9 -3.93 -12.96 -12.88
N ASP A 10 -4.46 -11.89 -12.28
CA ASP A 10 -5.56 -11.89 -11.32
C ASP A 10 -5.31 -12.59 -9.97
N ARG A 11 -4.12 -13.19 -9.75
CA ARG A 11 -3.79 -13.91 -8.50
C ARG A 11 -3.20 -13.01 -7.41
N TRP A 12 -2.85 -11.78 -7.73
CA TRP A 12 -2.18 -10.86 -6.83
C TRP A 12 -2.66 -9.44 -7.07
N VAL A 13 -2.52 -8.60 -6.04
CA VAL A 13 -2.68 -7.15 -6.14
C VAL A 13 -1.51 -6.46 -5.46
N LEU A 14 -1.03 -5.37 -6.05
CA LEU A 14 -0.04 -4.49 -5.46
C LEU A 14 -0.67 -3.61 -4.38
N LYS A 15 0.01 -3.46 -3.25
CA LYS A 15 -0.40 -2.57 -2.17
C LYS A 15 0.80 -1.78 -1.61
N GLY A 16 0.58 -1.15 -0.46
CA GLY A 16 1.63 -0.49 0.29
C GLY A 16 2.22 0.73 -0.41
N GLY A 17 3.45 1.08 -0.03
CA GLY A 17 4.07 2.34 -0.42
C GLY A 17 4.27 2.48 -1.93
N PHE A 18 4.68 1.40 -2.58
CA PHE A 18 4.92 1.41 -4.02
C PHE A 18 3.63 1.62 -4.83
N ALA A 19 2.49 1.08 -4.38
CA ALA A 19 1.19 1.37 -5.01
C ALA A 19 0.80 2.85 -4.90
N LEU A 20 1.19 3.53 -3.83
CA LEU A 20 0.93 4.97 -3.66
C LEU A 20 1.88 5.81 -4.50
N GLU A 21 3.15 5.41 -4.60
CA GLU A 21 4.14 6.04 -5.48
C GLU A 21 3.71 6.03 -6.95
N LEU A 22 3.18 4.91 -7.44
CA LEU A 22 2.62 4.81 -8.79
C LEU A 22 1.45 5.79 -9.02
N ARG A 23 0.59 6.00 -8.01
CA ARG A 23 -0.52 6.96 -8.09
C ARG A 23 -0.06 8.42 -8.08
N LEU A 24 1.06 8.69 -7.41
CA LEU A 24 1.67 10.03 -7.32
C LEU A 24 2.62 10.33 -8.49
N GLY A 25 2.64 9.49 -9.53
CA GLY A 25 3.46 9.71 -10.73
C GLY A 25 4.97 9.61 -10.47
N GLY A 26 5.39 8.80 -9.49
CA GLY A 26 6.81 8.59 -9.18
C GLY A 26 7.47 9.77 -8.45
N GLN A 27 6.70 10.73 -7.94
CA GLN A 27 7.22 11.87 -7.18
C GLN A 27 7.44 11.57 -5.69
N ALA A 28 7.02 10.39 -5.22
CA ALA A 28 7.13 10.00 -3.82
C ALA A 28 8.07 8.82 -3.64
N ARG A 29 9.27 9.13 -3.14
CA ARG A 29 10.14 8.27 -2.31
C ARG A 29 10.21 6.77 -2.66
N THR A 30 11.36 6.38 -3.20
CA THR A 30 11.89 5.03 -3.44
C THR A 30 11.62 4.05 -2.28
N THR A 31 10.48 3.37 -2.27
CA THR A 31 10.31 2.19 -1.42
C THR A 31 10.90 0.98 -2.13
N ARG A 32 11.88 0.33 -1.51
CA ARG A 32 12.52 -0.89 -2.03
C ARG A 32 11.69 -2.16 -1.83
N ASP A 33 10.56 -2.01 -1.13
CA ASP A 33 9.69 -3.11 -0.73
C ASP A 33 8.45 -3.11 -1.63
N ILE A 34 8.20 -4.26 -2.26
CA ILE A 34 7.00 -4.53 -3.04
C ILE A 34 6.06 -5.32 -2.14
N ASP A 35 4.99 -4.68 -1.68
CA ASP A 35 3.95 -5.34 -0.90
C ASP A 35 2.87 -5.90 -1.85
N LEU A 36 2.63 -7.21 -1.79
CA LEU A 36 1.60 -7.89 -2.56
C LEU A 36 0.60 -8.56 -1.62
N ASP A 37 -0.67 -8.58 -2.05
CA ASP A 37 -1.68 -9.48 -1.48
C ASP A 37 -1.99 -10.59 -2.47
N TRP A 38 -1.91 -11.83 -2.00
CA TRP A 38 -2.15 -13.03 -2.77
C TRP A 38 -3.61 -13.46 -2.65
N ARG A 39 -4.32 -13.50 -3.78
CA ARG A 39 -5.78 -13.70 -3.87
C ARG A 39 -6.21 -15.16 -3.88
N THR A 40 -5.28 -16.10 -3.75
CA THR A 40 -5.59 -17.53 -3.85
C THR A 40 -4.76 -18.36 -2.89
N THR A 41 -5.38 -19.33 -2.22
CA THR A 41 -4.68 -20.33 -1.41
C THR A 41 -4.31 -21.58 -2.21
N LEU A 42 -4.74 -21.66 -3.47
CA LEU A 42 -4.58 -22.86 -4.31
C LEU A 42 -3.15 -23.04 -4.84
N HIS A 43 -2.34 -21.98 -4.84
CA HIS A 43 -0.99 -22.00 -5.38
C HIS A 43 -0.04 -21.33 -4.39
N ASP A 44 1.08 -21.99 -4.09
CA ASP A 44 2.13 -21.42 -3.27
C ASP A 44 2.71 -20.19 -4.00
N PRO A 45 2.68 -18.98 -3.39
CA PRO A 45 3.31 -17.80 -3.96
C PRO A 45 4.78 -18.03 -4.35
N THR A 46 5.48 -18.92 -3.65
CA THR A 46 6.87 -19.30 -3.93
C THR A 46 7.03 -19.92 -5.31
N GLU A 47 6.20 -20.91 -5.64
CA GLU A 47 6.27 -21.60 -6.95
C GLU A 47 5.98 -20.62 -8.09
N VAL A 48 4.97 -19.77 -7.91
CA VAL A 48 4.58 -18.77 -8.91
C VAL A 48 5.65 -17.69 -9.10
N LEU A 49 6.31 -17.25 -8.02
CA LEU A 49 7.42 -16.30 -8.10
C LEU A 49 8.62 -16.89 -8.85
N LEU A 50 8.94 -18.17 -8.61
CA LEU A 50 10.02 -18.87 -9.32
C LEU A 50 9.68 -19.06 -10.79
N GLU A 51 8.45 -19.45 -11.11
CA GLU A 51 7.96 -19.53 -12.49
C GLU A 51 8.05 -18.17 -13.18
N ALA A 52 7.56 -17.11 -12.53
CA ALA A 52 7.65 -15.74 -13.04
C ALA A 52 9.10 -15.34 -13.30
N ALA A 53 10.02 -15.60 -12.36
CA ALA A 53 11.43 -15.26 -12.47
C ALA A 53 12.11 -15.96 -13.66
N SER A 54 11.66 -17.16 -14.02
CA SER A 54 12.17 -17.93 -15.15
C SER A 54 11.72 -17.42 -16.53
N LEU A 55 10.76 -16.49 -16.60
CA LEU A 55 10.29 -15.94 -17.86
C LEU A 55 11.32 -14.98 -18.46
N ASP A 56 11.74 -15.27 -19.69
CA ASP A 56 12.47 -14.32 -20.53
C ASP A 56 11.48 -13.42 -21.28
N LEU A 57 11.42 -12.14 -20.89
CA LEU A 57 10.59 -11.13 -21.54
C LEU A 57 11.36 -10.35 -22.61
N HIS A 58 12.60 -10.76 -22.91
CA HIS A 58 13.53 -10.06 -23.80
C HIS A 58 13.76 -8.59 -23.37
N ASP A 59 13.73 -8.34 -22.06
CA ASP A 59 13.87 -7.03 -21.42
C ASP A 59 15.25 -6.82 -20.76
N TYR A 60 16.23 -7.66 -21.11
CA TYR A 60 17.62 -7.65 -20.61
C TYR A 60 17.80 -8.02 -19.13
N PHE A 61 16.72 -8.25 -18.38
CA PHE A 61 16.78 -8.58 -16.97
C PHE A 61 16.67 -10.09 -16.73
N ASP A 62 17.55 -10.60 -15.89
CA ASP A 62 17.43 -11.92 -15.26
C ASP A 62 17.04 -11.74 -13.79
N PHE A 63 16.11 -12.56 -13.30
CA PHE A 63 15.65 -12.54 -11.91
C PHE A 63 15.96 -13.85 -11.20
N ASP A 64 16.52 -13.73 -10.00
CA ASP A 64 16.66 -14.83 -9.04
C ASP A 64 15.86 -14.49 -7.80
N VAL A 65 14.97 -15.39 -7.38
CA VAL A 65 14.05 -15.15 -6.25
C VAL A 65 14.24 -16.22 -5.19
N GLU A 66 14.49 -15.78 -3.97
CA GLU A 66 14.61 -16.66 -2.81
C GLU A 66 13.70 -16.20 -1.67
N ARG A 67 13.22 -17.16 -0.88
CA ARG A 67 12.48 -16.86 0.33
C ARG A 67 13.44 -16.33 1.41
N ALA A 68 13.13 -15.17 1.98
CA ALA A 68 13.98 -14.45 2.90
C ALA A 68 13.52 -14.55 4.38
N GLY A 69 13.03 -15.73 4.78
CA GLY A 69 12.63 -16.03 6.17
C GLY A 69 11.30 -16.79 6.29
N GLU A 70 10.91 -17.06 7.52
CA GLU A 70 9.57 -17.60 7.83
C GLU A 70 8.49 -16.52 7.69
N ALA A 71 7.23 -16.96 7.63
CA ALA A 71 6.10 -16.03 7.61
C ALA A 71 6.05 -15.21 8.92
N ASP A 72 5.65 -13.95 8.83
CA ASP A 72 5.47 -13.11 10.01
C ASP A 72 4.21 -13.51 10.83
N LEU A 73 3.96 -12.79 11.93
CA LEU A 73 2.80 -13.05 12.80
C LEU A 73 1.44 -12.86 12.10
N LEU A 74 1.41 -12.19 10.94
CA LEU A 74 0.23 -11.98 10.12
C LEU A 74 0.23 -12.90 8.88
N GLY A 75 1.15 -13.88 8.81
CA GLY A 75 1.25 -14.83 7.71
C GLY A 75 1.92 -14.29 6.45
N ALA A 76 2.48 -13.08 6.48
CA ALA A 76 3.17 -12.50 5.32
C ALA A 76 4.55 -13.15 5.15
N VAL A 77 4.87 -13.55 3.92
CA VAL A 77 6.15 -14.17 3.56
C VAL A 77 7.01 -13.16 2.81
N ARG A 78 8.24 -12.97 3.26
CA ARG A 78 9.23 -12.11 2.61
C ARG A 78 10.08 -12.91 1.63
N TYR A 79 10.29 -12.34 0.45
CA TYR A 79 11.17 -12.82 -0.60
C TYR A 79 12.20 -11.75 -0.95
N ARG A 80 13.35 -12.20 -1.43
CA ARG A 80 14.39 -11.37 -2.02
C ARG A 80 14.47 -11.71 -3.50
N ALA A 81 14.36 -10.68 -4.34
CA ALA A 81 14.53 -10.82 -5.78
C ALA A 81 15.77 -10.04 -6.21
N ASN A 82 16.76 -10.75 -6.75
CA ASN A 82 17.95 -10.16 -7.35
C ASN A 82 17.69 -9.95 -8.84
N ALA A 83 17.67 -8.70 -9.29
CA ALA A 83 17.61 -8.35 -10.69
C ALA A 83 19.03 -8.17 -11.23
N SER A 84 19.37 -8.82 -12.34
CA SER A 84 20.68 -8.69 -12.97
C SER A 84 20.57 -8.40 -14.46
N ILE A 85 21.59 -7.71 -15.00
CA ILE A 85 21.71 -7.41 -16.43
C ILE A 85 23.07 -7.91 -16.89
N ALA A 86 23.08 -8.74 -17.94
CA ALA A 86 24.31 -9.35 -18.48
C ALA A 86 25.18 -10.03 -17.39
N GLY A 87 24.52 -10.74 -16.45
CA GLY A 87 25.16 -11.44 -15.35
C GLY A 87 25.71 -10.57 -14.22
N ARG A 88 25.43 -9.26 -14.20
CA ARG A 88 25.80 -8.34 -13.11
C ARG A 88 24.57 -7.93 -12.32
N LEU A 89 24.65 -8.01 -11.00
CA LEU A 89 23.59 -7.52 -10.12
C LEU A 89 23.31 -6.04 -10.41
N PHE A 90 22.07 -5.74 -10.77
CA PHE A 90 21.58 -4.41 -11.03
C PHE A 90 20.93 -3.83 -9.77
N GLU A 91 19.97 -4.55 -9.18
CA GLU A 91 19.27 -4.14 -7.96
C GLU A 91 18.79 -5.37 -7.18
N GLN A 92 18.63 -5.22 -5.87
CA GLN A 92 17.98 -6.20 -5.01
C GLN A 92 16.67 -5.63 -4.48
N LEU A 93 15.57 -6.35 -4.69
CA LEU A 93 14.22 -5.99 -4.29
C LEU A 93 13.77 -6.89 -3.14
N LEU A 94 13.00 -6.33 -2.21
CA LEU A 94 12.26 -7.12 -1.23
C LEU A 94 10.80 -7.20 -1.67
N ILE A 95 10.22 -8.39 -1.58
CA ILE A 95 8.82 -8.64 -1.92
C ILE A 95 8.15 -9.25 -0.69
N ASP A 96 7.16 -8.56 -0.13
CA ASP A 96 6.36 -9.05 0.98
C ASP A 96 5.00 -9.51 0.45
N ILE A 97 4.68 -10.79 0.64
CA ILE A 97 3.42 -11.37 0.17
C ILE A 97 2.56 -11.72 1.39
N GLY A 98 1.44 -11.01 1.55
CA GLY A 98 0.37 -11.40 2.46
C GLY A 98 -0.56 -12.43 1.81
N ILE A 99 -0.95 -13.47 2.54
CA ILE A 99 -1.99 -14.42 2.12
C ILE A 99 -3.27 -14.09 2.91
N ASP A 100 -4.43 -14.07 2.24
CA ASP A 100 -5.76 -13.98 2.88
C ASP A 100 -5.97 -12.70 3.73
N GLN A 101 -5.60 -11.55 3.18
CA GLN A 101 -6.04 -10.26 3.70
C GLN A 101 -7.35 -9.89 3.01
N ALA A 102 -8.29 -9.28 3.74
CA ALA A 102 -9.58 -8.86 3.20
C ALA A 102 -9.44 -8.20 1.82
N HIS A 103 -9.80 -8.94 0.77
CA HIS A 103 -9.69 -8.46 -0.60
C HIS A 103 -10.98 -7.70 -0.96
N PHE A 104 -10.84 -6.44 -1.33
CA PHE A 104 -11.98 -5.63 -1.73
C PHE A 104 -11.95 -5.38 -3.24
N GLU A 105 -13.04 -5.74 -3.90
CA GLU A 105 -13.20 -5.61 -5.35
C GLU A 105 -13.98 -4.33 -5.75
N PRO A 106 -13.83 -3.86 -6.99
CA PRO A 106 -12.81 -4.30 -7.95
C PRO A 106 -11.41 -3.80 -7.54
N ALA A 107 -10.38 -4.59 -7.86
CA ALA A 107 -9.01 -4.08 -7.88
C ALA A 107 -8.90 -2.90 -8.87
N GLU A 108 -8.03 -1.94 -8.57
CA GLU A 108 -7.66 -0.86 -9.49
C GLU A 108 -6.55 -1.36 -10.45
N GLU A 109 -6.43 -0.73 -11.61
CA GLU A 109 -5.31 -0.95 -12.53
C GLU A 109 -4.39 0.27 -12.50
N LEU A 110 -3.12 0.08 -12.12
CA LEU A 110 -2.09 1.11 -12.15
C LEU A 110 -1.12 0.84 -13.30
N THR A 111 -0.59 1.90 -13.91
CA THR A 111 0.43 1.79 -14.96
C THR A 111 1.77 2.29 -14.43
N THR A 112 2.85 1.53 -14.66
CA THR A 112 4.20 1.96 -14.29
C THR A 112 4.64 3.19 -15.12
N PRO A 113 5.53 4.04 -14.62
CA PRO A 113 6.08 5.13 -15.42
C PRO A 113 6.92 4.59 -16.59
N ASP A 114 6.97 5.35 -17.69
CA ASP A 114 7.82 5.07 -18.86
C ASP A 114 9.28 5.49 -18.60
N LEU A 115 9.95 4.75 -17.73
CA LEU A 115 11.36 4.99 -17.39
C LEU A 115 12.33 4.28 -18.33
N LEU A 116 11.89 3.21 -18.98
CA LEU A 116 12.72 2.29 -19.76
C LEU A 116 12.34 2.25 -21.25
N GLY A 117 11.49 3.16 -21.72
CA GLY A 117 11.15 3.27 -23.15
C GLY A 117 12.38 3.49 -24.05
N PHE A 118 13.46 4.11 -23.53
CA PHE A 118 14.73 4.24 -24.27
C PHE A 118 15.40 2.87 -24.56
N ALA A 119 15.07 1.84 -23.80
CA ALA A 119 15.52 0.47 -23.96
C ALA A 119 14.47 -0.42 -24.66
N GLY A 120 13.37 0.16 -25.16
CA GLY A 120 12.27 -0.58 -25.79
C GLY A 120 11.42 -1.39 -24.80
N ILE A 121 11.46 -1.05 -23.51
CA ILE A 121 10.67 -1.71 -22.47
C ILE A 121 9.44 -0.85 -22.17
N GLU A 122 8.27 -1.36 -22.54
CA GLU A 122 6.99 -0.67 -22.38
C GLU A 122 6.51 -0.63 -20.91
N PRO A 123 5.74 0.40 -20.53
CA PRO A 123 5.00 0.42 -19.27
C PRO A 123 4.11 -0.80 -19.05
N VAL A 124 3.98 -1.22 -17.79
CA VAL A 124 3.22 -2.39 -17.38
C VAL A 124 1.98 -1.96 -16.62
N ARG A 125 0.85 -2.58 -16.95
CA ARG A 125 -0.40 -2.45 -16.19
C ARG A 125 -0.46 -3.51 -15.09
N ILE A 126 -0.72 -3.08 -13.86
CA ILE A 126 -0.59 -3.87 -12.64
C ILE A 126 -1.87 -3.76 -11.82
N PRO A 127 -2.46 -4.87 -11.36
CA PRO A 127 -3.58 -4.84 -10.41
C PRO A 127 -3.09 -4.28 -9.08
N ALA A 128 -3.85 -3.37 -8.48
CA ALA A 128 -3.55 -2.76 -7.20
C ALA A 128 -4.78 -2.74 -6.28
N ALA A 129 -4.54 -2.82 -4.98
CA ALA A 129 -5.58 -2.68 -3.98
C ALA A 129 -6.22 -1.27 -4.11
N PRO A 130 -7.56 -1.16 -4.01
CA PRO A 130 -8.24 0.12 -4.12
C PRO A 130 -7.84 1.06 -2.98
N LEU A 131 -7.95 2.37 -3.21
CA LEU A 131 -7.52 3.38 -2.22
C LEU A 131 -8.26 3.26 -0.87
N GLU A 132 -9.51 2.80 -0.85
CA GLU A 132 -10.24 2.52 0.39
C GLU A 132 -9.56 1.42 1.22
N GLN A 133 -9.10 0.35 0.56
CA GLN A 133 -8.39 -0.74 1.25
C GLN A 133 -7.06 -0.23 1.78
N HIS A 134 -6.32 0.54 0.96
CA HIS A 134 -5.06 1.13 1.41
C HIS A 134 -5.26 2.04 2.63
N LEU A 135 -6.27 2.92 2.61
CA LEU A 135 -6.62 3.78 3.74
C LEU A 135 -6.98 2.96 4.99
N ALA A 136 -7.79 1.92 4.85
CA ALA A 136 -8.20 1.05 5.95
C ALA A 136 -7.02 0.30 6.58
N GLU A 137 -6.10 -0.22 5.75
CA GLU A 137 -4.88 -0.89 6.22
C GLU A 137 -3.96 0.07 6.97
N LYS A 138 -3.82 1.31 6.47
CA LYS A 138 -3.03 2.38 7.11
C LYS A 138 -3.63 2.82 8.43
N LEU A 139 -4.96 2.98 8.48
CA LEU A 139 -5.68 3.24 9.72
C LEU A 139 -5.41 2.14 10.75
N HIS A 140 -5.58 0.86 10.36
CA HIS A 140 -5.31 -0.27 11.24
C HIS A 140 -3.86 -0.31 11.73
N ALA A 141 -2.88 -0.07 10.85
CA ALA A 141 -1.46 -0.03 11.24
C ALA A 141 -1.17 1.13 12.20
N TYR A 142 -1.74 2.31 11.93
CA TYR A 142 -1.59 3.52 12.74
C TYR A 142 -2.15 3.32 14.17
N THR A 143 -3.31 2.68 14.31
CA THR A 143 -4.01 2.47 15.58
C THR A 143 -3.50 1.26 16.38
N ARG A 144 -2.75 0.35 15.75
CA ARG A 144 -2.20 -0.83 16.40
C ARG A 144 -1.18 -0.44 17.48
N ARG A 145 -1.33 -0.99 18.68
CA ARG A 145 -0.39 -0.81 19.80
C ARG A 145 0.71 -1.87 19.74
N TYR A 146 1.89 -1.51 19.27
CA TYR A 146 3.10 -2.32 19.43
C TYR A 146 3.67 -2.15 20.85
N GLY A 147 4.22 -3.21 21.42
CA GLY A 147 4.95 -3.15 22.69
C GLY A 147 6.19 -2.24 22.61
N PRO A 148 6.79 -1.85 23.76
CA PRO A 148 7.95 -0.97 23.78
C PRO A 148 9.12 -1.53 22.95
N GLY A 149 9.79 -0.68 22.17
CA GLY A 149 11.04 -1.00 21.46
C GLY A 149 10.97 -1.07 19.92
N HIS A 150 9.82 -0.87 19.29
CA HIS A 150 9.71 -0.88 17.83
C HIS A 150 9.81 0.53 17.24
N ALA A 151 10.64 0.70 16.20
CA ALA A 151 10.63 1.92 15.39
C ALA A 151 9.21 2.09 14.80
N SER A 152 8.55 3.21 15.10
CA SER A 152 7.16 3.42 14.71
C SER A 152 7.09 3.76 13.22
N SER A 153 6.51 2.89 12.39
CA SER A 153 6.12 3.22 10.99
C SER A 153 5.00 4.25 10.93
N ARG A 154 4.29 4.45 12.04
CA ARG A 154 3.11 5.32 12.18
C ARG A 154 3.23 6.76 11.62
N PRO A 155 4.40 7.46 11.70
CA PRO A 155 4.54 8.75 11.02
C PRO A 155 4.35 8.64 9.50
N LYS A 156 4.84 7.56 8.89
CA LYS A 156 4.61 7.24 7.46
C LYS A 156 3.15 6.93 7.22
N ASP A 157 2.52 6.11 8.07
CA ASP A 157 1.11 5.78 7.90
C ASP A 157 0.20 7.02 7.94
N LEU A 158 0.52 8.01 8.78
CA LEU A 158 -0.20 9.29 8.78
C LEU A 158 -0.02 10.06 7.46
N ILE A 159 1.19 10.10 6.91
CA ILE A 159 1.47 10.77 5.63
C ILE A 159 0.75 10.07 4.49
N ASP A 160 0.80 8.74 4.44
CA ASP A 160 0.11 7.96 3.42
C ASP A 160 -1.40 8.24 3.47
N MET A 161 -2.02 8.31 4.66
CA MET A 161 -3.45 8.67 4.79
C MET A 161 -3.76 10.11 4.36
N VAL A 162 -2.86 11.06 4.61
CA VAL A 162 -2.99 12.45 4.09
C VAL A 162 -3.01 12.42 2.57
N LEU A 163 -2.02 11.77 1.94
CA LEU A 163 -1.93 11.66 0.48
C LEU A 163 -3.16 10.94 -0.10
N ILE A 164 -3.60 9.83 0.50
CA ILE A 164 -4.79 9.10 0.06
C ILE A 164 -6.05 9.98 0.11
N SER A 165 -6.19 10.84 1.13
CA SER A 165 -7.33 11.76 1.24
C SER A 165 -7.39 12.80 0.12
N GLU A 166 -6.26 13.09 -0.53
CA GLU A 166 -6.13 14.05 -1.63
C GLU A 166 -6.25 13.37 -3.01
N LEU A 167 -6.06 12.06 -3.07
CA LEU A 167 -6.00 11.31 -4.33
C LEU A 167 -7.37 10.94 -4.89
N ALA A 168 -8.38 10.69 -4.05
CA ALA A 168 -9.66 10.16 -4.52
C ALA A 168 -10.87 10.66 -3.71
N ASP A 169 -12.01 10.69 -4.40
CA ASP A 169 -13.31 10.81 -3.76
C ASP A 169 -13.72 9.45 -3.18
N PHE A 170 -14.35 9.45 -2.01
CA PHE A 170 -14.79 8.23 -1.33
C PHE A 170 -16.28 8.24 -1.07
N GLN A 171 -16.96 7.13 -1.36
CA GLN A 171 -18.34 6.93 -0.90
C GLN A 171 -18.33 6.42 0.54
N ALA A 172 -19.10 7.06 1.42
CA ALA A 172 -19.12 6.73 2.85
C ALA A 172 -19.48 5.27 3.11
N GLN A 173 -20.50 4.75 2.41
CA GLN A 173 -20.91 3.35 2.51
C GLN A 173 -19.76 2.38 2.23
N ARG A 174 -19.12 2.53 1.06
CA ARG A 174 -18.04 1.65 0.60
C ARG A 174 -16.83 1.74 1.52
N LEU A 175 -16.40 2.96 1.85
CA LEU A 175 -15.24 3.16 2.72
C LEU A 175 -15.47 2.56 4.12
N ARG A 176 -16.68 2.72 4.69
CA ARG A 176 -17.05 2.10 5.98
C ARG A 176 -16.94 0.59 5.92
N GLN A 177 -17.54 -0.05 4.91
CA GLN A 177 -17.49 -1.51 4.73
C GLN A 177 -16.06 -2.03 4.65
N VAL A 178 -15.20 -1.32 3.91
CA VAL A 178 -13.79 -1.69 3.75
C VAL A 178 -13.01 -1.55 5.06
N VAL A 179 -13.20 -0.44 5.78
CA VAL A 179 -12.57 -0.20 7.08
C VAL A 179 -12.99 -1.26 8.10
N GLU A 180 -14.29 -1.53 8.21
CA GLU A 180 -14.81 -2.55 9.12
C GLU A 180 -14.28 -3.95 8.75
N GLY A 181 -14.27 -4.28 7.46
CA GLY A 181 -13.75 -5.54 6.96
C GLY A 181 -12.28 -5.77 7.32
N VAL A 182 -11.39 -4.79 7.07
CA VAL A 182 -9.96 -4.90 7.43
C VAL A 182 -9.76 -5.16 8.94
N PHE A 183 -10.49 -4.43 9.79
CA PHE A 183 -10.37 -4.62 11.24
C PHE A 183 -10.91 -5.98 11.69
N SER A 184 -12.04 -6.43 11.11
CA SER A 184 -12.65 -7.73 11.42
C SER A 184 -11.78 -8.91 10.99
N THR A 185 -11.08 -8.83 9.86
CA THR A 185 -10.19 -9.89 9.40
C THR A 185 -8.93 -9.96 10.25
N ARG A 186 -8.32 -8.82 10.57
CA ARG A 186 -7.04 -8.79 11.31
C ARG A 186 -7.19 -9.10 12.79
N THR A 187 -8.35 -8.82 13.41
CA THR A 187 -8.70 -9.16 14.81
C THR A 187 -7.61 -8.84 15.85
N THR A 188 -6.78 -7.81 15.62
CA THR A 188 -5.69 -7.47 16.56
C THR A 188 -6.12 -6.46 17.62
N HIS A 189 -7.09 -5.60 17.29
CA HIS A 189 -7.70 -4.59 18.17
C HIS A 189 -8.99 -4.07 17.54
N GLU A 190 -9.83 -3.41 18.34
CA GLU A 190 -11.09 -2.81 17.88
C GLU A 190 -10.87 -1.56 17.03
N LEU A 191 -11.81 -1.31 16.10
CA LEU A 191 -11.90 -0.05 15.36
C LEU A 191 -12.12 1.10 16.36
N PRO A 192 -11.29 2.16 16.34
CA PRO A 192 -11.44 3.24 17.29
C PRO A 192 -12.69 4.07 17.00
N THR A 193 -13.28 4.65 18.04
CA THR A 193 -14.44 5.57 17.90
C THR A 193 -14.06 6.95 17.37
N ARG A 194 -12.77 7.27 17.33
CA ARG A 194 -12.20 8.52 16.81
C ARG A 194 -10.75 8.31 16.37
N PHE A 195 -10.28 9.09 15.40
CA PHE A 195 -8.91 9.02 14.92
C PHE A 195 -7.91 9.56 15.97
N PRO A 196 -7.01 8.72 16.53
CA PRO A 196 -6.19 9.13 17.65
C PRO A 196 -5.10 10.14 17.23
N PRO A 197 -4.79 11.13 18.08
CA PRO A 197 -3.77 12.12 17.77
C PRO A 197 -2.38 11.48 17.66
N PRO A 198 -1.50 12.04 16.82
CA PRO A 198 -0.15 11.54 16.68
C PRO A 198 0.65 11.74 17.97
N SER A 199 1.56 10.81 18.27
CA SER A 199 2.48 10.98 19.39
C SER A 199 3.39 12.19 19.16
N SER A 200 3.68 12.95 20.21
CA SER A 200 4.64 14.07 20.15
C SER A 200 6.04 13.62 19.71
N GLN A 201 6.39 12.34 19.95
CA GLN A 201 7.65 11.74 19.52
C GLN A 201 7.76 11.63 17.99
N TRP A 202 6.65 11.71 17.26
CA TRP A 202 6.64 11.60 15.80
C TRP A 202 6.97 12.92 15.10
N ALA A 203 7.01 14.06 15.80
CA ALA A 203 7.17 15.38 15.18
C ALA A 203 8.41 15.49 14.27
N ARG A 204 9.56 15.01 14.73
CA ARG A 204 10.80 15.02 13.93
C ARG A 204 10.75 14.05 12.73
N PRO A 205 10.48 12.74 12.91
CA PRO A 205 10.43 11.82 11.77
C PRO A 205 9.32 12.22 10.78
N TYR A 206 8.14 12.62 11.26
CA TYR A 206 7.06 13.11 10.40
C TYR A 206 7.50 14.28 9.54
N ARG A 207 8.13 15.31 10.12
CA ARG A 207 8.59 16.50 9.37
C ARG A 207 9.54 16.13 8.22
N ILE A 208 10.52 15.28 8.50
CA ILE A 208 11.46 14.80 7.46
C ILE A 208 10.66 14.13 6.36
N LEU A 209 9.76 13.21 6.77
CA LEU A 209 9.00 12.45 5.80
C LEU A 209 8.07 13.34 4.94
N ALA A 210 7.40 14.28 5.58
CA ALA A 210 6.44 15.19 4.99
C ALA A 210 7.07 16.13 3.97
N THR A 211 8.25 16.66 4.28
CA THR A 211 8.98 17.58 3.40
C THR A 211 9.34 16.92 2.07
N GLU A 212 9.71 15.64 2.07
CA GLU A 212 10.09 14.92 0.85
C GLU A 212 8.91 14.70 -0.11
N VAL A 213 7.68 14.63 0.41
CA VAL A 213 6.48 14.37 -0.39
C VAL A 213 5.59 15.62 -0.55
N GLY A 214 6.05 16.78 -0.07
CA GLY A 214 5.34 18.04 -0.23
C GLY A 214 4.10 18.24 0.65
N VAL A 215 3.92 17.44 1.71
CA VAL A 215 2.83 17.65 2.68
C VAL A 215 3.28 18.54 3.84
N ASP A 216 2.32 19.10 4.58
CA ASP A 216 2.62 20.00 5.71
C ASP A 216 3.57 19.33 6.74
N PRO A 217 4.65 19.99 7.17
CA PRO A 217 5.64 19.40 8.07
C PRO A 217 5.18 19.23 9.52
N ASP A 218 4.02 19.77 9.91
CA ASP A 218 3.43 19.62 11.24
C ASP A 218 2.46 18.42 11.28
N PRO A 219 2.75 17.38 12.09
CA PRO A 219 1.86 16.22 12.19
C PRO A 219 0.44 16.57 12.67
N ARG A 220 0.25 17.72 13.33
CA ARG A 220 -1.08 18.18 13.75
C ARG A 220 -1.94 18.60 12.58
N HIS A 221 -1.35 19.19 11.54
CA HIS A 221 -2.08 19.54 10.33
C HIS A 221 -2.47 18.29 9.54
N GLY A 222 -1.52 17.35 9.36
CA GLY A 222 -1.81 16.05 8.74
C GLY A 222 -2.88 15.26 9.51
N HIS A 223 -2.78 15.21 10.84
CA HIS A 223 -3.82 14.59 11.68
C HIS A 223 -5.17 15.26 11.51
N GLY A 224 -5.23 16.60 11.51
CA GLY A 224 -6.47 17.34 11.32
C GLY A 224 -7.15 17.02 9.99
N GLN A 225 -6.38 16.89 8.91
CA GLN A 225 -6.90 16.50 7.61
C GLN A 225 -7.47 15.09 7.60
N VAL A 226 -6.71 14.11 8.09
CA VAL A 226 -7.16 12.72 8.14
C VAL A 226 -8.34 12.56 9.11
N ALA A 227 -8.38 13.30 10.21
CA ALA A 227 -9.51 13.33 11.14
C ALA A 227 -10.79 13.87 10.47
N ARG A 228 -10.71 14.88 9.58
CA ARG A 228 -11.88 15.33 8.81
C ARG A 228 -12.47 14.24 7.90
N LEU A 229 -11.62 13.37 7.38
CA LEU A 229 -12.05 12.20 6.59
C LEU A 229 -12.62 11.11 7.49
N LEU A 230 -11.86 10.69 8.52
CA LEU A 230 -12.17 9.49 9.30
C LEU A 230 -13.17 9.72 10.43
N ASP A 231 -13.13 10.82 11.18
CA ASP A 231 -14.00 11.00 12.34
C ASP A 231 -15.50 10.99 11.98
N PRO A 232 -15.97 11.65 10.89
CA PRO A 232 -17.37 11.53 10.48
C PRO A 232 -17.74 10.10 10.07
N LEU A 233 -16.82 9.40 9.39
CA LEU A 233 -17.01 7.99 9.04
C LEU A 233 -17.19 7.14 10.30
N LEU A 234 -16.27 7.25 11.27
CA LEU A 234 -16.30 6.53 12.55
C LEU A 234 -17.52 6.90 13.41
N ALA A 235 -18.01 8.13 13.31
CA ALA A 235 -19.20 8.61 14.01
C ALA A 235 -20.54 8.20 13.36
N GLY A 236 -20.51 7.51 12.22
CA GLY A 236 -21.74 7.03 11.58
C GLY A 236 -22.37 8.02 10.58
N ILE A 237 -21.57 8.82 9.86
CA ILE A 237 -22.08 9.65 8.75
C ILE A 237 -22.92 8.80 7.78
N SER A 238 -23.97 9.43 7.22
CA SER A 238 -24.90 8.77 6.28
C SER A 238 -24.14 8.17 5.08
N GLU A 239 -24.55 6.97 4.71
CA GLU A 239 -23.96 6.14 3.65
C GLU A 239 -23.91 6.82 2.28
N GLU A 240 -24.80 7.77 2.03
CA GLU A 240 -24.91 8.50 0.77
C GLU A 240 -23.92 9.67 0.66
N HIS A 241 -23.17 10.00 1.72
CA HIS A 241 -22.18 11.07 1.67
C HIS A 241 -20.97 10.67 0.82
N ARG A 242 -20.39 11.68 0.16
CA ARG A 242 -19.16 11.54 -0.63
C ARG A 242 -18.06 12.44 -0.09
N TRP A 243 -16.87 11.90 0.12
CA TRP A 243 -15.67 12.69 0.36
C TRP A 243 -15.27 13.38 -0.95
N ASP A 244 -15.12 14.69 -0.90
CA ASP A 244 -14.67 15.55 -2.00
C ASP A 244 -13.19 15.84 -1.77
N ARG A 245 -12.32 15.25 -2.61
CA ARG A 245 -10.86 15.36 -2.47
C ARG A 245 -10.33 16.77 -2.69
N GLU A 246 -11.04 17.60 -3.48
CA GLU A 246 -10.60 18.96 -3.77
C GLU A 246 -10.89 19.89 -2.59
N ALA A 247 -12.06 19.73 -1.97
CA ALA A 247 -12.47 20.54 -0.82
C ALA A 247 -12.06 19.93 0.53
N LEU A 248 -11.63 18.67 0.56
CA LEU A 248 -11.28 17.89 1.75
C LEU A 248 -12.40 17.89 2.80
N VAL A 249 -13.62 17.64 2.34
CA VAL A 249 -14.84 17.56 3.18
C VAL A 249 -15.80 16.49 2.69
N TRP A 250 -16.64 15.99 3.60
CA TRP A 250 -17.81 15.20 3.22
C TRP A 250 -18.92 16.07 2.67
N ARG A 251 -19.45 15.72 1.51
CA ARG A 251 -20.64 16.31 0.88
C ARG A 251 -21.84 15.41 1.10
N PRO A 252 -23.02 15.96 1.44
CA PRO A 252 -24.25 15.20 1.35
C PRO A 252 -24.55 14.83 -0.12
N PRO A 253 -25.45 13.86 -0.36
CA PRO A 253 -25.90 13.48 -1.69
C PRO A 253 -26.46 14.66 -2.51
#